data_AF-A0A352S4I4-F1
#
_entry.id   AF-A0A352S4I4-F1
#
_cell.length_a   1.000
_cell.length_b   1.000
_cell.length_c   1.000
_cell.angle_alpha   90.00
_cell.angle_beta   90.00
_cell.angle_gamma   90.00
#
_symmetry.space_group_name_H-M   'P 1'
#
loop_
_entity.id
_entity.type
_entity.pdbx_description
1 polymer ?
#
loop_
_entity_poly.entity_id
_entity_poly.type
_entity_poly.pdbx_seq_one_letter_code
_entity_poly.pdbx_strand_id
1 'polypeptide(L)'
;MSRLVSGPRCAPLRWLPLFCLLIAGLFQQAYAECSASHTSAADAARPRIGLVLSGGGARGYAHIGVLKALEQMHVPIDCIAATSMGAVVGGLYASGIPANELDTRLSQINLSDIVFDRNERAHLPQTLREDSFEYPIGLSVGYGDGKVKLP
;
A
#
# COMPACT_ATOMS: atom_id res chain seq x y z
N MET A 1 44.08 45.53 35.01
CA MET A 1 43.94 44.22 35.67
C MET A 1 43.32 43.25 34.68
N SER A 2 44.12 42.29 34.25
CA SER A 2 43.92 41.34 33.15
C SER A 2 42.93 40.22 33.50
N ARG A 3 42.11 39.86 32.52
CA ARG A 3 41.26 38.66 32.52
C ARG A 3 42.13 37.40 32.51
N LEU A 4 41.75 36.39 33.29
CA LEU A 4 42.11 34.99 33.02
C LEU A 4 40.84 34.14 32.93
N VAL A 5 40.76 33.48 31.79
CA VAL A 5 39.75 32.55 31.29
C VAL A 5 39.83 31.24 32.08
N SER A 6 38.68 30.67 32.44
CA SER A 6 38.57 29.24 32.74
C SER A 6 37.29 28.70 32.11
N GLY A 7 37.44 27.84 31.09
CA GLY A 7 36.36 27.28 30.28
C GLY A 7 35.46 26.26 30.99
N PRO A 8 34.43 25.74 30.30
CA PRO A 8 33.50 24.76 30.85
C PRO A 8 34.23 23.44 31.12
N ARG A 9 34.13 22.94 32.36
CA ARG A 9 34.64 21.63 32.74
C ARG A 9 33.73 20.56 32.14
N CYS A 10 34.27 19.76 31.23
CA CYS A 10 33.62 18.60 30.64
C CYS A 10 32.99 17.70 31.73
N ALA A 11 31.71 17.36 31.57
CA ALA A 11 31.05 16.36 32.40
C ALA A 11 31.76 15.00 32.28
N PRO A 12 31.79 14.18 33.35
CA PRO A 12 32.63 12.99 33.42
C PRO A 12 32.15 11.88 32.48
N LEU A 13 33.05 11.41 31.61
CA LEU A 13 32.95 10.32 30.63
C LEU A 13 32.59 8.92 31.22
N ARG A 14 32.24 8.83 32.51
CA ARG A 14 31.87 7.57 33.19
C ARG A 14 30.41 7.17 33.00
N TRP A 15 29.56 8.07 32.51
CA TRP A 15 28.11 7.85 32.42
C TRP A 15 27.64 7.46 31.01
N LEU A 16 28.54 7.54 30.02
CA LEU A 16 28.27 7.18 28.63
C LEU A 16 27.86 5.70 28.42
N PRO A 17 28.53 4.68 29.02
CA PRO A 17 28.14 3.30 28.80
C PRO A 17 26.81 2.93 29.48
N LEU A 18 26.50 3.55 30.62
CA LEU A 18 25.22 3.35 31.32
C LEU A 18 24.06 3.98 30.55
N PHE A 19 24.28 5.14 29.92
CA PHE A 19 23.27 5.81 29.12
C PHE A 19 22.98 5.05 27.81
N CYS A 20 24.02 4.47 27.17
CA CYS A 20 23.85 3.60 26.01
C CYS A 20 23.07 2.30 26.33
N LEU A 21 23.29 1.70 27.50
CA LEU A 21 22.55 0.50 27.93
C LEU A 21 21.07 0.80 28.24
N LEU A 22 20.75 1.98 28.77
CA LEU A 22 19.38 2.44 28.98
C LEU A 22 18.63 2.70 27.66
N ILE A 23 19.30 3.30 26.66
CA ILE A 23 18.72 3.53 25.34
C ILE A 23 18.52 2.18 24.60
N ALA A 24 19.47 1.26 24.69
CA ALA A 24 19.35 -0.07 24.10
C ALA A 24 18.20 -0.89 24.73
N GLY A 25 18.01 -0.80 26.05
CA GLY A 25 16.91 -1.47 26.75
C GLY A 25 15.52 -0.92 26.38
N LEU A 26 15.40 0.40 26.17
CA LEU A 26 14.18 1.04 25.69
C LEU A 26 13.86 0.69 24.23
N PHE A 27 14.90 0.53 23.39
CA PHE A 27 14.73 0.07 22.00
C PHE A 27 14.20 -1.37 21.93
N GLN A 28 14.52 -2.21 22.91
CA GLN A 28 14.13 -3.62 22.93
C GLN A 28 12.66 -3.85 23.29
N GLN A 29 12.00 -2.91 23.99
CA GLN A 29 10.57 -2.99 24.30
C GLN A 29 9.70 -2.60 23.10
N ALA A 30 10.14 -1.65 22.27
CA ALA A 30 9.41 -1.25 21.06
C ALA A 30 9.32 -2.35 19.99
N TYR A 31 10.31 -3.25 19.89
CA TYR A 31 10.24 -4.40 18.99
C TYR A 31 9.30 -5.50 19.50
N ALA A 32 9.12 -5.66 20.82
CA ALA A 32 8.32 -6.73 21.40
C ALA A 32 6.80 -6.51 21.17
N GLU A 33 6.33 -5.26 21.19
CA GLU A 33 4.91 -4.93 20.98
C GLU A 33 4.45 -5.10 19.53
N CYS A 34 5.37 -5.02 18.55
CA CYS A 34 5.05 -5.23 17.13
C CYS A 34 4.83 -6.72 16.79
N SER A 35 5.49 -7.64 17.50
CA SER A 35 5.32 -9.08 17.27
C SER A 35 4.10 -9.69 17.97
N ALA A 36 3.48 -8.99 18.92
CA ALA A 36 2.39 -9.55 19.75
C ALA A 36 0.98 -9.44 19.13
N SER A 37 0.81 -8.77 17.99
CA SER A 37 -0.51 -8.62 17.34
C SER A 37 -0.88 -9.77 16.37
N HIS A 38 -0.20 -10.93 16.46
CA HIS A 38 -0.70 -12.15 15.82
C HIS A 38 -1.74 -12.81 16.73
N THR A 39 -2.97 -12.37 16.53
CA THR A 39 -4.24 -12.88 17.05
C THR A 39 -4.22 -14.36 17.43
N SER A 40 -4.34 -14.56 18.74
CA SER A 40 -5.15 -15.55 19.45
C SER A 40 -5.74 -16.67 18.59
N ALA A 41 -5.32 -17.90 18.88
CA ALA A 41 -5.98 -19.14 18.47
C ALA A 41 -7.49 -19.06 18.74
N ALA A 42 -8.26 -18.81 17.68
CA ALA A 42 -9.71 -18.95 17.70
C ALA A 42 -10.04 -20.27 17.01
N ASP A 43 -10.43 -21.23 17.85
CA ASP A 43 -11.36 -22.34 17.59
C ASP A 43 -11.10 -23.20 16.33
N ALA A 44 -10.49 -24.38 16.51
CA ALA A 44 -10.53 -25.61 15.69
C ALA A 44 -10.79 -25.57 14.17
N ALA A 45 -10.56 -24.43 13.52
CA ALA A 45 -10.81 -24.17 12.12
C ALA A 45 -9.47 -24.02 11.41
N ARG A 46 -9.44 -24.36 10.11
CA ARG A 46 -8.24 -24.21 9.29
C ARG A 46 -7.73 -22.76 9.37
N PRO A 47 -6.40 -22.54 9.32
CA PRO A 47 -5.85 -21.19 9.28
C PRO A 47 -6.43 -20.42 8.09
N ARG A 48 -6.76 -19.15 8.33
CA ARG A 48 -7.24 -18.24 7.28
C ARG A 48 -6.07 -17.80 6.41
N ILE A 49 -6.22 -17.86 5.09
CA ILE A 49 -5.18 -17.51 4.13
C ILE A 49 -5.57 -16.22 3.42
N GLY A 50 -4.78 -15.18 3.62
CA GLY A 50 -4.86 -13.93 2.87
C GLY A 50 -3.90 -13.91 1.70
N LEU A 51 -4.36 -13.53 0.51
CA LEU A 51 -3.56 -13.34 -0.69
C LEU A 51 -3.42 -11.85 -0.99
N VAL A 52 -2.19 -11.38 -1.23
CA VAL A 52 -1.91 -9.98 -1.57
C VAL A 52 -1.38 -9.87 -3.00
N LEU A 53 -2.08 -9.12 -3.84
CA LEU A 53 -1.74 -8.94 -5.26
C LEU A 53 -1.36 -7.49 -5.55
N SER A 54 -0.07 -7.27 -5.82
CA SER A 54 0.43 -5.93 -6.15
C SER A 54 -0.04 -5.45 -7.53
N GLY A 55 0.09 -4.15 -7.78
CA GLY A 55 -0.04 -3.56 -9.12
C GLY A 55 1.15 -3.90 -10.03
N GLY A 56 1.07 -3.45 -11.29
CA GLY A 56 2.17 -3.68 -12.25
C GLY A 56 1.81 -3.45 -13.72
N GLY A 57 0.68 -2.78 -14.01
CA GLY A 57 0.18 -2.60 -15.37
C GLY A 57 0.00 -3.94 -16.08
N ALA A 58 0.34 -4.01 -17.38
CA ALA A 58 0.20 -5.23 -18.18
C ALA A 58 0.97 -6.45 -17.64
N ARG A 59 1.99 -6.27 -16.78
CA ARG A 59 2.69 -7.41 -16.16
C ARG A 59 1.87 -8.07 -15.05
N GLY A 60 0.86 -7.37 -14.51
CA GLY A 60 0.00 -7.90 -13.46
C GLY A 60 -0.89 -9.08 -13.91
N TYR A 61 -0.99 -9.34 -15.22
CA TYR A 61 -1.61 -10.57 -15.73
C TYR A 61 -0.91 -11.84 -15.24
N ALA A 62 0.36 -11.76 -14.84
CA ALA A 62 1.09 -12.88 -14.23
C ALA A 62 0.42 -13.41 -12.95
N HIS A 63 -0.37 -12.60 -12.24
CA HIS A 63 -1.14 -13.04 -11.07
C HIS A 63 -2.14 -14.16 -11.40
N ILE A 64 -2.62 -14.25 -12.64
CA ILE A 64 -3.49 -15.35 -13.09
C ILE A 64 -2.75 -16.69 -12.97
N GLY A 65 -1.46 -16.73 -13.33
CA GLY A 65 -0.63 -17.93 -13.20
C GLY A 65 -0.45 -18.37 -11.74
N VAL A 66 -0.29 -17.41 -10.83
CA VAL A 66 -0.22 -17.68 -9.39
C VAL A 66 -1.53 -18.27 -8.88
N LEU A 67 -2.67 -17.68 -9.26
CA LEU A 67 -3.99 -18.19 -8.88
C LEU A 67 -4.22 -19.61 -9.39
N LYS A 68 -3.86 -19.91 -10.64
CA LYS A 68 -3.93 -21.27 -11.20
C LYS A 68 -3.10 -22.26 -10.40
N ALA A 69 -1.88 -21.89 -10.02
CA ALA A 69 -1.02 -22.76 -9.21
C ALA A 69 -1.60 -23.00 -7.81
N LEU A 70 -2.16 -21.96 -7.17
CA LEU A 70 -2.81 -22.06 -5.86
C LEU A 70 -4.05 -22.96 -5.91
N GLU A 71 -4.88 -22.85 -6.95
CA GLU A 71 -6.02 -23.75 -7.17
C GLU A 71 -5.59 -25.20 -7.37
N GLN A 72 -4.55 -25.46 -8.19
CA GLN A 72 -4.01 -26.79 -8.40
C GLN A 72 -3.47 -27.43 -7.11
N MET A 73 -2.89 -26.61 -6.23
CA MET A 73 -2.43 -27.02 -4.91
C MET A 73 -3.55 -27.10 -3.87
N HIS A 74 -4.81 -26.81 -4.24
CA HIS A 74 -5.97 -26.79 -3.35
C HIS A 74 -5.77 -25.86 -2.13
N VAL A 75 -5.11 -24.72 -2.32
CA VAL A 75 -4.90 -23.72 -1.26
C VAL A 75 -6.16 -22.86 -1.10
N PRO A 76 -6.85 -22.90 0.04
CA PRO A 76 -8.10 -22.16 0.21
C PRO A 76 -7.83 -20.68 0.55
N ILE A 77 -8.10 -19.77 -0.39
CA ILE A 77 -7.93 -18.32 -0.20
C ILE A 77 -9.19 -17.72 0.46
N ASP A 78 -9.03 -17.07 1.62
CA ASP A 78 -10.13 -16.49 2.40
C ASP A 78 -10.31 -15.00 2.21
N CYS A 79 -9.25 -14.30 1.81
CA CYS A 79 -9.24 -12.86 1.67
C CYS A 79 -8.23 -12.46 0.59
N ILE A 80 -8.58 -11.45 -0.20
CA ILE A 80 -7.69 -10.89 -1.22
C ILE A 80 -7.56 -9.39 -1.00
N ALA A 81 -6.33 -8.93 -0.82
CA ALA A 81 -5.99 -7.52 -0.84
C ALA A 81 -5.22 -7.22 -2.12
N ALA A 82 -5.63 -6.22 -2.89
CA ALA A 82 -5.06 -6.04 -4.22
C ALA A 82 -5.09 -4.59 -4.72
N THR A 83 -4.13 -4.24 -5.58
CA THR A 83 -3.94 -2.87 -6.10
C THR A 83 -3.85 -2.85 -7.62
N SER A 84 -4.51 -1.88 -8.27
CA SER A 84 -4.44 -1.65 -9.72
C SER A 84 -4.73 -2.94 -10.52
N MET A 85 -3.82 -3.41 -11.37
CA MET A 85 -3.98 -4.66 -12.12
C MET A 85 -4.26 -5.87 -11.21
N GLY A 86 -3.62 -5.92 -10.04
CA GLY A 86 -3.89 -6.97 -9.06
C GLY A 86 -5.33 -6.93 -8.57
N ALA A 87 -5.94 -5.73 -8.45
CA ALA A 87 -7.34 -5.59 -8.04
C ALA A 87 -8.31 -6.05 -9.12
N VAL A 88 -7.97 -5.82 -10.40
CA VAL A 88 -8.77 -6.34 -11.53
C VAL A 88 -8.75 -7.87 -11.51
N VAL A 89 -7.57 -8.48 -11.48
CA VAL A 89 -7.41 -9.94 -11.47
C VAL A 89 -8.00 -10.56 -10.21
N GLY A 90 -7.63 -10.04 -9.04
CA GLY A 90 -8.07 -10.52 -7.73
C GLY A 90 -9.55 -10.31 -7.48
N GLY A 91 -10.13 -9.21 -7.98
CA GLY A 91 -11.55 -8.94 -7.90
C GLY A 91 -12.38 -9.88 -8.77
N LEU A 92 -11.95 -10.13 -10.01
CA LEU A 92 -12.57 -11.13 -10.89
C LEU A 92 -12.50 -12.52 -10.25
N TYR A 93 -11.36 -12.90 -9.71
CA TYR A 93 -11.19 -14.16 -9.00
C TYR A 93 -12.11 -14.28 -7.78
N ALA A 94 -12.14 -13.23 -6.93
CA ALA A 94 -13.01 -13.18 -5.76
C ALA A 94 -14.51 -13.21 -6.11
N SER A 95 -14.88 -12.81 -7.33
CA SER A 95 -16.27 -12.92 -7.82
C SER A 95 -16.72 -14.35 -8.13
N GLY A 96 -15.83 -15.33 -7.98
CA GLY A 96 -16.10 -16.76 -8.20
C GLY A 96 -15.77 -17.24 -9.61
N ILE A 97 -15.08 -16.42 -10.41
CA ILE A 97 -14.57 -16.84 -11.72
C ILE A 97 -13.33 -17.71 -11.49
N PRO A 98 -13.31 -18.95 -12.01
CA PRO A 98 -12.18 -19.85 -11.82
C PRO A 98 -10.92 -19.33 -12.53
N ALA A 99 -9.74 -19.65 -11.99
CA ALA A 99 -8.50 -19.06 -12.50
C ALA A 99 -8.19 -19.45 -13.96
N ASN A 100 -8.74 -20.56 -14.45
CA ASN A 100 -8.63 -21.00 -15.84
C ASN A 100 -9.41 -20.13 -16.85
N GLU A 101 -10.46 -19.43 -16.41
CA GLU A 101 -11.32 -18.61 -17.26
C GLU A 101 -10.92 -17.13 -17.24
N LEU A 102 -10.10 -16.71 -16.26
CA LEU A 102 -9.68 -15.32 -16.09
C LEU A 102 -8.99 -14.75 -17.33
N ASP A 103 -8.14 -15.51 -18.01
CA ASP A 103 -7.47 -15.05 -19.24
C ASP A 103 -8.49 -14.68 -20.33
N THR A 104 -9.50 -15.55 -20.53
CA THR A 104 -10.57 -15.33 -21.51
C THR A 104 -11.37 -14.08 -21.14
N ARG A 105 -11.79 -13.97 -19.88
CA ARG A 105 -12.55 -12.80 -19.40
C ARG A 105 -11.78 -11.50 -19.54
N LEU A 106 -10.50 -11.51 -19.19
CA LEU A 106 -9.66 -10.32 -19.27
C LEU A 106 -9.31 -9.92 -20.70
N SER A 107 -9.18 -10.89 -21.62
CA SER A 107 -8.95 -10.58 -23.04
C SER A 107 -10.14 -9.89 -23.72
N GLN A 108 -11.34 -10.04 -23.18
CA GLN A 108 -12.54 -9.34 -23.65
C GLN A 108 -12.67 -7.91 -23.11
N ILE A 109 -11.82 -7.53 -22.16
CA ILE A 109 -11.85 -6.23 -21.50
C ILE A 109 -10.74 -5.35 -22.09
N ASN A 110 -11.11 -4.21 -22.68
CA ASN A 110 -10.14 -3.17 -23.05
C ASN A 110 -9.68 -2.43 -21.80
N LEU A 111 -8.71 -3.02 -21.11
CA LEU A 111 -8.25 -2.48 -19.84
C LEU A 111 -7.51 -1.15 -20.00
N SER A 112 -6.95 -0.90 -21.19
CA SER A 112 -6.41 0.40 -21.59
C SER A 112 -7.45 1.51 -21.46
N ASP A 113 -8.67 1.25 -21.94
CA ASP A 113 -9.75 2.24 -21.96
C ASP A 113 -10.25 2.50 -20.54
N ILE A 114 -10.30 1.47 -19.69
CA ILE A 114 -10.77 1.60 -18.30
C ILE A 114 -9.72 2.29 -17.41
N VAL A 115 -8.43 1.95 -17.58
CA VAL A 115 -7.35 2.50 -16.74
C VAL A 115 -6.99 3.92 -17.16
N PHE A 116 -7.10 4.23 -18.46
CA PHE A 116 -6.76 5.53 -19.01
C PHE A 116 -7.96 6.27 -19.54
N ASP A 117 -9.17 6.04 -18.98
CA ASP A 117 -10.39 6.76 -19.33
C ASP A 117 -10.19 8.26 -19.14
N ARG A 118 -9.72 8.88 -20.21
CA ARG A 118 -9.50 10.30 -20.33
C ARG A 118 -10.51 10.71 -21.37
N ASN A 119 -11.59 11.35 -20.91
CA ASN A 119 -12.50 12.08 -21.79
C ASN A 119 -11.69 12.77 -22.90
N GLU A 120 -12.11 12.60 -24.15
CA GLU A 120 -11.46 13.24 -25.29
C GLU A 120 -11.26 14.72 -24.98
N ARG A 121 -10.01 15.19 -25.06
CA ARG A 121 -9.62 16.55 -24.66
C ARG A 121 -10.44 17.65 -25.37
N ALA A 122 -11.07 17.33 -26.51
CA ALA A 122 -11.93 18.22 -27.28
C ALA A 122 -13.26 18.55 -26.58
N HIS A 123 -13.76 17.67 -25.72
CA HIS A 123 -15.05 17.84 -25.02
C HIS A 123 -14.91 18.34 -23.58
N LEU A 124 -13.67 18.51 -23.10
CA LEU A 124 -13.42 19.09 -21.78
C LEU A 124 -13.53 20.63 -21.83
N PRO A 125 -14.24 21.25 -20.88
CA PRO A 125 -14.15 22.69 -20.62
C PRO A 125 -12.70 23.17 -20.58
N GLN A 126 -12.43 24.35 -21.16
CA GLN A 126 -11.08 24.91 -21.29
C GLN A 126 -10.29 24.87 -19.97
N THR A 127 -10.95 25.22 -18.86
CA THR A 127 -10.38 25.22 -17.51
C THR A 127 -9.89 23.83 -17.06
N LEU A 128 -10.65 22.76 -17.35
CA LEU A 128 -10.24 21.39 -17.03
C LEU A 128 -9.07 20.92 -17.90
N ARG A 129 -8.93 21.44 -19.12
CA ARG A 129 -7.78 21.14 -19.99
C ARG A 129 -6.51 21.80 -19.48
N GLU A 130 -6.63 23.04 -19.00
CA GLU A 130 -5.53 23.80 -18.39
C GLU A 130 -5.12 23.15 -17.06
N ASP A 131 -6.07 22.82 -16.18
CA ASP A 131 -5.81 22.10 -14.92
C ASP A 131 -5.14 20.74 -15.16
N SER A 132 -5.56 19.98 -16.17
CA SER A 132 -4.93 18.69 -16.51
C SER A 132 -3.51 18.82 -17.07
N PHE A 133 -3.16 19.99 -17.62
CA PHE A 133 -1.82 20.30 -18.11
C PHE A 133 -0.92 20.76 -16.96
N GLU A 134 -1.47 21.56 -16.04
CA GLU A 134 -0.75 22.15 -14.92
C GLU A 134 -0.58 21.17 -13.74
N TYR A 135 -1.54 20.25 -13.56
CA TYR A 135 -1.56 19.27 -12.47
C TYR A 135 -1.71 17.82 -13.01
N PRO A 136 -0.60 17.18 -13.42
CA PRO A 136 -0.62 15.80 -13.93
C PRO A 136 -0.97 14.74 -12.86
N ILE A 137 -1.01 15.14 -11.59
CA ILE A 137 -1.51 14.35 -10.45
C ILE A 137 -2.93 14.83 -10.13
N GLY A 138 -3.94 14.00 -10.40
CA GLY A 138 -5.37 14.34 -10.33
C GLY A 138 -5.96 14.54 -8.92
N LEU A 139 -5.21 15.17 -8.01
CA LEU A 139 -5.69 15.53 -6.68
C LEU A 139 -6.30 16.94 -6.76
N SER A 140 -7.61 17.03 -6.98
CA SER A 140 -8.32 18.32 -6.99
C SER A 140 -8.95 18.62 -5.62
N VAL A 141 -8.88 19.86 -5.15
CA VAL A 141 -9.55 20.32 -3.93
C VAL A 141 -10.48 21.45 -4.33
N GLY A 142 -11.79 21.21 -4.28
CA GLY A 142 -12.83 22.20 -4.54
C GLY A 142 -13.28 22.93 -3.28
N TYR A 143 -13.79 24.14 -3.44
CA TYR A 143 -14.44 24.90 -2.35
C TYR A 143 -15.79 25.43 -2.85
N GLY A 144 -16.88 25.07 -2.16
CA GLY A 144 -18.24 25.47 -2.53
C GLY A 144 -19.22 25.25 -1.38
N ASP A 145 -20.21 26.13 -1.25
CA ASP A 145 -21.20 26.14 -0.14
C ASP A 145 -20.55 26.27 1.25
N GLY A 146 -19.43 26.98 1.35
CA GLY A 146 -18.69 27.17 2.60
C GLY A 146 -17.92 25.94 3.09
N LYS A 147 -17.77 24.90 2.25
CA LYS A 147 -17.09 23.64 2.59
C LYS A 147 -16.03 23.28 1.57
N VAL A 148 -14.95 22.65 2.06
CA VAL A 148 -13.93 22.03 1.22
C VAL A 148 -14.49 20.69 0.71
N LYS A 149 -14.53 20.55 -0.62
CA LYS A 149 -14.95 19.33 -1.33
C LYS A 149 -13.70 18.70 -1.94
N LEU A 150 -13.30 17.54 -1.43
CA LEU A 150 -12.32 16.68 -2.09
C LEU A 150 -13.05 15.89 -3.19
N PRO A 151 -12.34 15.39 -4.21
CA PRO A 151 -12.94 14.67 -5.33
C PRO A 151 -13.53 13.33 -4.87
#